data_AF-A0A7V3G0Z0-F1
#
_entry.id   AF-A0A7V3G0Z0-F1
#
_cell.length_a   1.000
_cell.length_b   1.000
_cell.length_c   1.000
_cell.angle_alpha   90.00
_cell.angle_beta   90.00
_cell.angle_gamma   90.00
#
_symmetry.space_group_name_H-M   'P 1'
#
loop_
_entity.id
_entity.type
_entity.pdbx_description
1 polymer ?
#
loop_
_entity_poly.entity_id
_entity_poly.type
_entity_poly.pdbx_seq_one_letter_code
_entity_poly.pdbx_strand_id
1 'polypeptide(L)'
;MSFLHLYLLAGLVLVGVPILVHLVTREKPRHFRFPAFRFLVQNLHTTHRKLRLHQILLMILRMLLIALLCLALARPRLFTERIPWLGGSQRAAVVLLFDVSPSMDYRSGELSRLDDAKRRALELLNELGPGSRVAILDTSGAVSAWLENMAEARERINALTIQPASDP
;
A
#
# COMPACT_ATOMS: atom_id res chain seq x y z
N MET A 1 -4.90 -5.97 -13.24
CA MET A 1 -4.36 -6.50 -11.97
C MET A 1 -2.84 -6.30 -11.96
N SER A 2 -2.38 -5.13 -11.50
CA SER A 2 -0.95 -4.78 -11.50
C SER A 2 -0.45 -4.81 -10.06
N PHE A 3 0.52 -5.69 -9.77
CA PHE A 3 1.27 -5.71 -8.53
C PHE A 3 2.48 -4.79 -8.68
N LEU A 4 2.73 -3.88 -7.71
CA LEU A 4 3.89 -2.97 -7.76
C LEU A 4 5.24 -3.71 -7.80
N HIS A 5 5.29 -4.86 -7.14
CA HIS A 5 6.52 -5.62 -6.94
C HIS A 5 6.25 -7.11 -7.13
N LEU A 6 6.15 -7.55 -8.39
CA LEU A 6 5.94 -8.96 -8.76
C LEU A 6 6.98 -9.89 -8.11
N TYR A 7 8.21 -9.40 -7.90
CA TYR A 7 9.29 -10.15 -7.25
C TYR A 7 9.00 -10.47 -5.77
N LEU A 8 8.16 -9.71 -5.06
CA LEU A 8 7.79 -10.03 -3.67
C LEU A 8 6.87 -11.27 -3.57
N LEU A 9 6.18 -11.65 -4.65
CA LEU A 9 5.48 -12.94 -4.71
C LEU A 9 6.45 -14.14 -4.66
N ALA A 10 7.72 -13.96 -5.03
CA ALA A 10 8.74 -15.00 -4.81
C ALA A 10 8.95 -15.27 -3.31
N GLY A 11 8.66 -14.30 -2.43
CA GLY A 11 8.64 -14.49 -0.98
C GLY A 11 7.59 -15.51 -0.52
N LEU A 12 6.57 -15.80 -1.33
CA LEU A 12 5.60 -16.86 -1.03
C LEU A 12 6.26 -18.26 -1.02
N VAL A 13 7.39 -18.43 -1.72
CA VAL A 13 8.21 -19.65 -1.63
C VAL A 13 8.70 -19.88 -0.19
N LEU A 14 8.94 -18.81 0.58
CA LEU A 14 9.35 -18.89 1.98
C LEU A 14 8.24 -19.45 2.90
N VAL A 15 6.96 -19.32 2.52
CA VAL A 15 5.82 -19.93 3.23
C VAL A 15 5.90 -21.46 3.18
N GLY A 16 6.61 -22.02 2.20
CA GLY A 16 6.86 -23.47 2.09
C GLY A 16 7.95 -24.00 3.01
N VAL A 17 8.82 -23.14 3.55
CA VAL A 17 9.96 -23.56 4.40
C VAL A 17 9.52 -24.29 5.67
N PRO A 18 8.51 -23.83 6.44
CA PRO A 18 8.00 -24.57 7.60
C PRO A 18 7.43 -25.95 7.23
N ILE A 19 6.79 -26.08 6.06
CA ILE A 19 6.26 -27.35 5.54
C ILE A 19 7.42 -28.32 5.29
N LEU A 20 8.45 -27.84 4.58
CA LEU A 20 9.64 -28.61 4.25
C LEU A 20 10.38 -29.07 5.52
N VAL A 21 10.60 -28.17 6.47
CA VAL A 21 11.23 -28.50 7.76
C VAL A 21 10.39 -29.54 8.51
N HIS A 22 9.07 -29.40 8.58
CA HIS A 22 8.21 -30.38 9.25
C HIS A 22 8.28 -31.78 8.61
N LEU A 23 8.37 -31.85 7.28
CA LEU A 23 8.48 -33.11 6.56
C LEU A 23 9.83 -33.80 6.83
N VAL A 24 10.90 -33.02 6.96
CA VAL A 24 12.26 -33.51 7.26
C VAL A 24 12.40 -33.91 8.74
N THR A 25 11.81 -33.16 9.67
CA THR A 25 11.88 -33.44 11.12
C THR A 25 10.84 -34.47 11.59
N ARG A 26 10.25 -35.27 10.70
CA ARG A 26 9.49 -36.46 11.10
C ARG A 26 10.46 -37.53 11.64
N GLU A 27 10.90 -37.34 12.88
CA GLU A 27 11.59 -38.37 13.62
C GLU A 27 10.64 -39.56 13.80
N LYS A 28 11.02 -40.71 13.23
CA LYS A 28 10.34 -41.97 13.48
C LYS A 28 10.43 -42.25 14.97
N PRO A 29 9.31 -42.48 15.69
CA PRO A 29 9.34 -42.75 17.12
C PRO A 29 10.25 -43.94 17.39
N ARG A 30 11.38 -43.68 18.06
CA ARG A 30 12.32 -44.73 18.48
C ARG A 30 11.62 -45.56 19.55
N HIS A 31 11.38 -46.82 19.23
CA HIS A 31 10.74 -47.76 20.13
C HIS A 31 11.73 -48.13 21.23
N PHE A 32 11.63 -47.47 22.39
CA PHE A 32 12.39 -47.85 23.58
C PHE A 32 11.62 -48.96 24.32
N ARG A 33 12.14 -50.19 24.32
CA ARG A 33 11.63 -51.28 25.17
C ARG A 33 12.14 -51.09 26.59
N PHE A 34 11.48 -50.23 27.38
CA PHE A 34 11.74 -50.13 28.82
C PHE A 34 10.75 -51.02 29.60
N PRO A 35 11.22 -52.00 30.40
CA PRO A 35 10.35 -52.94 31.13
C PRO A 35 9.44 -52.31 32.21
N ALA A 36 9.74 -51.09 32.66
CA ALA A 36 9.01 -50.43 33.75
C ALA A 36 7.66 -49.82 33.35
N PHE A 37 7.35 -49.67 32.06
CA PHE A 37 6.15 -48.96 31.59
C PHE A 37 4.86 -49.77 31.58
N ARG A 38 4.89 -51.09 31.87
CA ARG A 38 3.70 -51.94 31.80
C ARG A 38 2.57 -51.49 32.75
N PHE A 39 2.89 -50.75 33.81
CA PHE A 39 1.93 -50.19 34.76
C PHE A 39 1.43 -48.77 34.42
N LEU A 40 2.05 -48.05 33.48
CA LEU A 40 1.69 -46.66 33.14
C LEU A 40 0.83 -46.56 31.87
N VAL A 41 0.75 -47.62 31.07
CA VAL A 41 0.13 -47.64 29.73
C VAL A 41 -1.40 -47.52 29.74
N GLN A 42 -2.07 -47.76 30.87
CA GLN A 42 -3.54 -47.69 30.93
C GLN A 42 -4.12 -46.26 30.83
N ASN A 43 -3.32 -45.20 31.04
CA ASN A 43 -3.80 -43.81 31.05
C ASN A 43 -3.30 -42.92 29.90
N LEU A 44 -2.66 -43.49 28.87
CA LEU A 44 -2.01 -42.69 27.81
C LEU A 44 -2.86 -42.52 26.53
N HIS A 45 -4.00 -43.18 26.40
CA HIS A 45 -4.77 -43.15 25.15
C HIS A 45 -5.49 -41.81 24.85
N THR A 46 -5.71 -40.96 25.86
CA THR A 46 -6.47 -39.70 25.68
C THR A 46 -5.59 -38.50 25.31
N THR A 47 -4.30 -38.50 25.69
CA THR A 47 -3.39 -37.36 25.51
C THR A 47 -2.86 -37.22 24.07
N HIS A 48 -2.72 -38.34 23.35
CA HIS A 48 -2.16 -38.34 21.98
C HIS A 48 -3.01 -37.62 20.94
N ARG A 49 -4.33 -37.48 21.15
CA ARG A 49 -5.21 -36.76 20.19
C ARG A 49 -5.11 -35.24 20.36
N LYS A 50 -5.01 -34.75 21.60
CA LYS A 50 -4.85 -33.32 21.91
C LYS A 50 -3.50 -32.78 21.44
N LEU A 51 -2.42 -33.55 21.64
CA LEU A 51 -1.08 -33.19 21.16
C LEU A 51 -1.01 -33.04 19.63
N ARG A 52 -1.64 -33.96 18.88
CA ARG A 52 -1.68 -33.89 17.41
C ARG A 52 -2.45 -32.67 16.89
N LEU A 53 -3.57 -32.32 17.52
CA LEU A 53 -4.35 -31.14 17.16
C LEU A 53 -3.57 -29.85 17.43
N HIS A 54 -2.90 -29.75 18.58
CA HIS A 54 -2.03 -28.60 18.88
C HIS A 54 -0.89 -28.47 17.87
N GLN A 55 -0.25 -29.58 17.48
CA GLN A 55 0.84 -29.55 16.51
C GLN A 55 0.37 -29.08 15.12
N ILE A 56 -0.77 -29.56 14.63
CA ILE A 56 -1.34 -29.12 13.36
C ILE A 56 -1.75 -27.64 13.43
N LEU A 57 -2.39 -27.23 14.53
CA LEU A 57 -2.82 -25.84 14.72
C LEU A 57 -1.63 -24.87 14.78
N LEU A 58 -0.58 -25.22 15.53
CA LEU A 58 0.66 -24.44 15.59
C LEU A 58 1.37 -24.38 14.24
N MET A 59 1.29 -25.45 13.45
CA MET A 59 1.85 -25.49 12.10
C MET A 59 1.11 -24.53 11.16
N ILE A 60 -0.23 -24.56 11.18
CA ILE A 60 -1.09 -23.65 10.38
C ILE A 60 -0.83 -22.21 10.80
N LEU A 61 -0.81 -21.91 12.09
CA LEU A 61 -0.59 -20.55 12.60
C LEU A 61 0.77 -20.00 12.15
N ARG A 62 1.82 -20.85 12.13
CA ARG A 62 3.16 -20.45 11.67
C ARG A 62 3.17 -20.11 10.19
N MET A 63 2.52 -20.93 9.35
CA MET A 63 2.38 -20.64 7.91
C MET A 63 1.57 -19.38 7.67
N LEU A 64 0.47 -19.21 8.41
CA LEU A 64 -0.41 -18.06 8.30
C LEU A 64 0.33 -16.78 8.69
N LEU A 65 1.13 -16.80 9.75
CA LEU A 65 1.96 -15.66 10.15
C LEU A 65 2.96 -15.25 9.06
N ILE A 66 3.66 -16.21 8.45
CA ILE A 66 4.61 -15.94 7.37
C ILE A 66 3.87 -15.45 6.11
N ALA A 67 2.75 -16.07 5.76
CA ALA A 67 1.93 -15.66 4.61
C ALA A 67 1.39 -14.24 4.79
N LEU A 68 0.87 -13.89 5.97
CA LEU A 68 0.43 -12.54 6.30
C LEU A 68 1.59 -11.54 6.26
N LEU A 69 2.77 -11.90 6.74
CA LEU A 69 3.95 -11.04 6.67
C LEU A 69 4.36 -10.76 5.22
N CYS A 70 4.42 -11.80 4.39
CA CYS A 70 4.70 -11.66 2.95
C CYS A 70 3.63 -10.81 2.26
N LEU A 71 2.34 -11.02 2.58
CA LEU A 71 1.23 -10.23 2.02
C LEU A 71 1.32 -8.76 2.46
N ALA A 72 1.63 -8.51 3.74
CA ALA A 72 1.80 -7.16 4.29
C ALA A 72 2.98 -6.42 3.61
N LEU A 73 4.09 -7.11 3.37
CA LEU A 73 5.24 -6.56 2.65
C LEU A 73 4.95 -6.36 1.16
N ALA A 74 4.21 -7.25 0.52
CA ALA A 74 3.83 -7.15 -0.89
C ALA A 74 2.87 -5.98 -1.19
N ARG A 75 2.22 -5.41 -0.15
CA ARG A 75 1.27 -4.28 -0.22
C ARG A 75 0.36 -4.36 -1.47
N PRO A 76 -0.62 -5.28 -1.51
CA PRO A 76 -1.43 -5.48 -2.69
C PRO A 76 -2.29 -4.24 -2.95
N ARG A 77 -2.21 -3.67 -4.16
CA ARG A 77 -2.95 -2.44 -4.52
C ARG A 77 -4.46 -2.53 -4.24
N LEU A 78 -5.04 -3.73 -4.32
CA LEU A 78 -6.45 -3.99 -4.00
C LEU A 78 -6.82 -3.62 -2.55
N PHE A 79 -5.91 -3.81 -1.58
CA PHE A 79 -6.12 -3.39 -0.19
C PHE A 79 -5.86 -1.89 -0.01
N THR A 80 -4.93 -1.32 -0.78
CA THR A 80 -4.62 0.11 -0.74
C THR A 80 -5.78 0.97 -1.26
N GLU A 81 -6.44 0.54 -2.35
CA GLU A 81 -7.52 1.33 -2.98
C GLU A 81 -8.88 1.14 -2.29
N ARG A 82 -9.19 -0.07 -1.77
CA ARG A 82 -10.52 -0.35 -1.17
C ARG A 82 -10.59 -0.15 0.34
N ILE A 83 -9.45 -0.05 1.02
CA ILE A 83 -9.41 0.04 2.47
C ILE A 83 -8.56 1.26 2.89
N PRO A 84 -9.18 2.46 3.00
CA PRO A 84 -8.48 3.74 3.19
C PRO A 84 -7.58 3.82 4.44
N TRP A 85 -7.82 2.99 5.45
CA TRP A 85 -7.00 2.94 6.68
C TRP A 85 -5.81 1.98 6.60
N LEU A 86 -5.84 1.01 5.66
CA LEU A 86 -4.77 0.03 5.42
C LEU A 86 -3.85 0.47 4.29
N GLY A 87 -4.38 1.15 3.28
CA GLY A 87 -3.61 1.93 2.34
C GLY A 87 -3.17 3.22 3.00
N GLY A 88 -2.00 3.22 3.67
CA GLY A 88 -1.43 4.46 4.20
C GLY A 88 -1.52 5.54 3.12
N SER A 89 -2.19 6.65 3.43
CA SER A 89 -2.44 7.76 2.51
C SER A 89 -1.20 7.94 1.64
N GLN A 90 -1.33 7.70 0.33
CA GLN A 90 -0.24 7.95 -0.60
C GLN A 90 -0.04 9.45 -0.60
N ARG A 91 0.82 9.94 0.30
CA ARG A 91 1.28 11.31 0.35
C ARG A 91 2.04 11.55 -0.95
N ALA A 92 1.34 12.10 -1.94
CA ALA A 92 1.96 12.48 -3.19
C ALA A 92 2.56 13.88 -3.03
N ALA A 93 3.69 14.12 -3.66
CA ALA A 93 4.21 15.46 -3.89
C ALA A 93 3.90 15.80 -5.36
N VAL A 94 2.95 16.69 -5.58
CA VAL A 94 2.46 17.04 -6.92
C VAL A 94 2.86 18.47 -7.27
N VAL A 95 3.39 18.66 -8.46
CA VAL A 95 3.68 20.00 -9.01
C VAL A 95 2.70 20.23 -10.15
N LEU A 96 1.87 21.26 -10.02
CA LEU A 96 0.94 21.73 -11.06
C LEU A 96 1.57 22.95 -11.72
N LEU A 97 1.87 22.85 -13.01
CA LEU A 97 2.40 23.96 -13.81
C LEU A 97 1.28 24.53 -14.69
N PHE A 98 0.99 25.81 -14.54
CA PHE A 98 -0.02 26.52 -15.31
C PHE A 98 0.62 27.46 -16.32
N ASP A 99 0.18 27.40 -17.57
CA ASP A 99 0.44 28.47 -18.51
C ASP A 99 -0.56 29.62 -18.23
N VAL A 100 -0.04 30.81 -17.95
CA VAL A 100 -0.80 32.04 -17.74
C VAL A 100 -0.58 33.05 -18.88
N SER A 101 0.00 32.64 -20.01
CA SER A 101 0.25 33.49 -21.17
C SER A 101 -1.05 34.06 -21.77
N PRO A 102 -0.99 35.19 -22.52
CA PRO A 102 -2.16 35.76 -23.19
C PRO A 102 -2.91 34.78 -24.11
N SER A 103 -2.24 33.75 -24.62
CA SER A 103 -2.85 32.70 -25.45
C SER A 103 -3.92 31.89 -24.70
N MET A 104 -3.87 31.90 -23.37
CA MET A 104 -4.79 31.18 -22.50
C MET A 104 -6.13 31.92 -22.29
N ASP A 105 -6.25 33.17 -22.77
CA ASP A 105 -7.53 33.88 -22.85
C ASP A 105 -8.40 33.40 -24.02
N TYR A 106 -7.85 32.52 -24.88
CA TYR A 106 -8.63 31.94 -25.96
C TYR A 106 -9.87 31.24 -25.39
N ARG A 107 -11.05 31.63 -25.86
CA ARG A 107 -12.33 31.11 -25.38
C ARG A 107 -12.84 30.04 -26.33
N SER A 108 -13.22 28.91 -25.75
CA SER A 108 -13.93 27.83 -26.44
C SER A 108 -15.30 27.67 -25.78
N GLY A 109 -16.29 28.41 -26.28
CA GLY A 109 -17.59 28.56 -25.60
C GLY A 109 -17.54 29.64 -24.52
N GLU A 110 -18.11 29.36 -23.35
CA GLU A 110 -18.20 30.32 -22.22
C GLU A 110 -16.93 30.38 -21.35
N LEU A 111 -16.04 29.39 -21.48
CA LEU A 111 -14.84 29.24 -20.65
C LEU A 111 -13.58 29.61 -21.42
N SER A 112 -12.63 30.27 -20.75
CA SER A 112 -11.27 30.41 -21.27
C SER A 112 -10.48 29.09 -21.12
N ARG A 113 -9.39 28.94 -21.89
CA ARG A 113 -8.47 27.79 -21.71
C ARG A 113 -7.90 27.75 -20.29
N LEU A 114 -7.66 28.91 -19.68
CA LEU A 114 -7.21 28.97 -18.28
C LEU A 114 -8.29 28.46 -17.33
N ASP A 115 -9.56 28.78 -17.55
CA ASP A 115 -10.65 28.29 -16.69
C ASP A 115 -10.82 26.78 -16.78
N ASP A 116 -10.70 26.22 -17.99
CA ASP A 116 -10.73 24.76 -18.20
C ASP A 116 -9.52 24.07 -17.53
N ALA A 117 -8.34 24.70 -17.59
CA ALA A 117 -7.15 24.22 -16.88
C ALA A 117 -7.33 24.25 -15.35
N LYS A 118 -7.85 25.35 -14.79
CA LYS A 118 -8.18 25.45 -13.36
C LYS A 118 -9.16 24.37 -12.94
N ARG A 119 -10.23 24.15 -13.73
CA ARG A 119 -11.22 23.11 -13.44
C ARG A 119 -10.58 21.73 -13.36
N ARG A 120 -9.79 21.33 -14.36
CA ARG A 120 -9.09 20.03 -14.34
C ARG A 120 -8.13 19.90 -13.16
N ALA A 121 -7.43 20.97 -12.82
CA ALA A 121 -6.54 20.97 -11.66
C ALA A 121 -7.31 20.78 -10.34
N LEU A 122 -8.49 21.38 -10.20
CA LEU A 122 -9.35 21.17 -9.03
C LEU A 122 -9.91 19.74 -8.97
N GLU A 123 -10.21 19.13 -10.11
CA GLU A 123 -10.59 17.72 -10.19
C GLU A 123 -9.45 16.82 -9.69
N LEU A 124 -8.21 17.06 -10.15
CA LEU A 124 -7.01 16.36 -9.67
C LEU A 124 -6.74 16.56 -8.18
N LEU A 125 -6.97 17.76 -7.64
CA LEU A 125 -6.83 18.01 -6.20
C LEU A 125 -7.79 17.16 -5.36
N ASN A 126 -8.99 16.87 -5.85
CA ASN A 126 -9.96 16.06 -5.13
C ASN A 126 -9.57 14.57 -5.08
N GLU A 127 -8.69 14.11 -5.99
CA GLU A 127 -8.18 12.74 -6.01
C GLU A 127 -6.99 12.54 -5.05
N LEU A 128 -6.39 13.62 -4.54
CA LEU A 128 -5.23 13.54 -3.67
C LEU A 128 -5.60 13.09 -2.24
N GLY A 129 -4.83 12.12 -1.73
CA GLY A 129 -4.99 11.61 -0.38
C GLY A 129 -4.60 12.64 0.70
N PRO A 130 -5.14 12.50 1.93
CA PRO A 130 -4.87 13.41 3.05
C PRO A 130 -3.37 13.45 3.40
N GLY A 131 -2.77 14.64 3.44
CA GLY A 131 -1.33 14.84 3.69
C GLY A 131 -0.45 14.80 2.44
N SER A 132 -1.03 14.88 1.23
CA SER A 132 -0.30 15.18 0.00
C SER A 132 0.13 16.64 -0.01
N ARG A 133 1.29 16.93 -0.62
CA ARG A 133 1.83 18.29 -0.77
C ARG A 133 1.71 18.72 -2.23
N VAL A 134 1.31 19.97 -2.46
CA VAL A 134 1.11 20.50 -3.80
C VAL A 134 1.93 21.78 -3.98
N ALA A 135 2.67 21.89 -5.08
CA ALA A 135 3.29 23.14 -5.51
C ALA A 135 2.58 23.62 -6.78
N ILE A 136 2.30 24.91 -6.88
CA ILE A 136 1.59 25.53 -8.01
C ILE A 136 2.53 26.54 -8.66
N LEU A 137 3.08 26.17 -9.80
CA LEU A 137 3.95 27.01 -10.60
C LEU A 137 3.15 27.61 -11.75
N ASP A 138 3.54 28.80 -12.18
CA ASP A 138 3.00 29.42 -13.38
C ASP A 138 4.12 29.92 -14.30
N THR A 139 3.78 30.23 -15.54
CA THR A 139 4.73 30.74 -16.55
C THR A 139 5.19 32.18 -16.28
N SER A 140 4.65 32.87 -15.26
CA SER A 140 5.15 34.19 -14.84
C SER A 140 6.47 34.11 -14.05
N GLY A 141 6.91 32.90 -13.69
CA GLY A 141 8.14 32.66 -12.93
C GLY A 141 7.95 32.75 -11.42
N ALA A 142 6.71 32.83 -10.93
CA ALA A 142 6.41 32.78 -9.52
C ALA A 142 6.71 31.38 -8.96
N VAL A 143 7.85 31.22 -8.27
CA VAL A 143 8.18 29.98 -7.57
C VAL A 143 7.32 29.87 -6.32
N SER A 144 6.37 28.93 -6.31
CA SER A 144 5.57 28.63 -5.12
C SER A 144 6.30 27.70 -4.15
N ALA A 145 6.20 27.98 -2.86
CA ALA A 145 6.51 27.00 -1.82
C ALA A 145 5.53 25.80 -1.88
N TRP A 146 5.93 24.68 -1.29
CA TRP A 146 5.05 23.53 -1.12
C TRP A 146 3.89 23.88 -0.19
N LEU A 147 2.66 23.69 -0.67
CA LEU A 147 1.44 23.86 0.09
C LEU A 147 1.06 22.52 0.73
N GLU A 148 0.95 22.51 2.05
CA GLU A 148 0.47 21.35 2.82
C GLU A 148 -1.06 21.36 2.98
N ASN A 149 -1.69 22.52 2.79
CA ASN A 149 -3.12 22.71 2.91
C ASN A 149 -3.80 22.71 1.54
N MET A 150 -4.71 21.77 1.32
CA MET A 150 -5.50 21.67 0.09
C MET A 150 -6.42 22.87 -0.14
N ALA A 151 -6.88 23.54 0.94
CA ALA A 151 -7.69 24.75 0.83
C ALA A 151 -6.87 25.91 0.23
N GLU A 152 -5.62 26.05 0.66
CA GLU A 152 -4.69 27.06 0.14
C GLU A 152 -4.31 26.78 -1.32
N ALA A 153 -4.09 25.50 -1.67
CA ALA A 153 -3.87 25.10 -3.06
C ALA A 153 -5.07 25.46 -3.96
N ARG A 154 -6.30 25.24 -3.46
CA ARG A 154 -7.53 25.59 -4.19
C ARG A 154 -7.69 27.09 -4.39
N GLU A 155 -7.41 27.87 -3.35
CA GLU A 155 -7.42 29.33 -3.43
C GLU A 155 -6.39 29.85 -4.44
N ARG A 156 -5.17 29.30 -4.41
CA ARG A 156 -4.09 29.68 -5.33
C ARG A 156 -4.43 29.37 -6.79
N ILE A 157 -5.03 28.21 -7.09
CA ILE A 157 -5.48 27.88 -8.45
C ILE A 157 -6.54 28.88 -8.92
N ASN A 158 -7.49 29.24 -8.05
CA ASN A 158 -8.55 30.19 -8.40
C ASN A 158 -7.99 31.60 -8.65
N ALA A 159 -6.96 32.01 -7.89
CA ALA A 159 -6.28 33.30 -8.00
C ALA A 159 -5.39 33.44 -9.26
N LEU A 160 -5.11 32.37 -10.00
CA LEU A 160 -4.34 32.46 -11.25
C LEU A 160 -5.06 33.37 -12.24
N THR A 161 -4.34 34.34 -12.78
CA THR A 161 -4.85 35.28 -13.77
C THR A 161 -3.91 35.31 -14.96
N ILE A 162 -4.45 35.70 -16.10
CA ILE A 162 -3.66 35.83 -17.32
C ILE A 162 -2.68 36.98 -17.13
N GLN A 163 -1.40 36.70 -17.34
CA GLN A 163 -0.33 37.67 -17.23
C GLN A 163 0.51 37.62 -18.52
N PRO A 164 0.89 38.78 -19.08
CA PRO A 164 1.90 38.79 -20.12
C PRO A 164 3.17 38.16 -19.56
N ALA A 165 3.85 37.33 -20.36
CA ALA A 165 5.14 36.78 -19.98
C ALA A 165 6.03 37.96 -19.59
N SER A 166 6.58 37.92 -18.37
CA SER A 166 7.54 38.93 -17.95
C SER A 166 8.73 38.80 -18.89
N ASP A 167 9.02 39.86 -19.65
CA ASP A 167 10.24 39.91 -20.46
C ASP A 167 11.44 39.66 -19.55
N PRO A 168 12.43 38.85 -19.99
CA PRO A 168 13.61 38.49 -19.20
C PRO A 168 14.51 39.68 -18.86
#